data_AF-A0A971ZLS2-F1
#
_entry.id   AF-A0A971ZLS2-F1
#
_cell.length_a   1.000
_cell.length_b   1.000
_cell.length_c   1.000
_cell.angle_alpha   90.00
_cell.angle_beta   90.00
_cell.angle_gamma   90.00
#
_symmetry.space_group_name_H-M   'P 1'
#
loop_
_entity.id
_entity.type
_entity.pdbx_description
1 polymer ?
#
loop_
_entity_poly.entity_id
_entity_poly.type
_entity_poly.pdbx_seq_one_letter_code
_entity_poly.pdbx_strand_id
1 'polypeptide(L)'
;MYCFKETYRLGQVEINALNEIDLSIEKGSLTVIFGASGSGKSTLLHCIAGVDNPDSGSVLIGGQDIYKLNAYDSAVFRRRNIGLVYQFFNLLPTLTGRQNILLLNTRHIYSQALRFR
;
A
#
# COMPACT_ATOMS: atom_id res chain seq x y z
N MET A 1 -12.23 -6.53 8.57
CA MET A 1 -13.15 -5.40 8.33
C MET A 1 -12.31 -4.20 8.00
N TYR A 2 -12.58 -3.59 6.87
CA TYR A 2 -11.92 -2.40 6.37
C TYR A 2 -13.00 -1.38 6.10
N CYS A 3 -12.91 -0.19 6.71
CA CYS A 3 -13.86 0.91 6.54
C CYS A 3 -13.06 2.14 6.06
N PHE A 4 -13.48 2.78 4.97
CA PHE A 4 -12.70 3.86 4.35
C PHE A 4 -13.56 5.00 3.81
N LYS A 5 -13.02 6.20 3.91
CA LYS A 5 -13.35 7.33 3.05
C LYS A 5 -12.05 7.95 2.55
N GLU A 6 -12.00 8.31 1.27
CA GLU A 6 -10.87 9.02 0.68
C GLU A 6 -11.38 10.03 -0.35
N THR A 7 -10.93 11.28 -0.23
CA THR A 7 -11.39 12.41 -1.00
C THR A 7 -10.21 13.20 -1.57
N TYR A 8 -10.14 13.32 -2.90
CA TYR A 8 -9.17 14.17 -3.59
C TYR A 8 -9.79 15.50 -4.00
N ARG A 9 -9.04 16.59 -3.91
CA ARG A 9 -9.44 17.89 -4.46
C ARG A 9 -8.74 18.17 -5.78
N LEU A 10 -9.52 18.35 -6.85
CA LEU A 10 -9.05 18.75 -8.17
C LEU A 10 -9.53 20.18 -8.49
N GLY A 11 -8.68 21.17 -8.20
CA GLY A 11 -9.06 22.58 -8.30
C GLY A 11 -10.15 22.93 -7.28
N GLN A 12 -11.36 23.29 -7.75
CA GLN A 12 -12.53 23.53 -6.90
C GLN A 12 -13.44 22.30 -6.74
N VAL A 13 -13.15 21.20 -7.43
CA VAL A 13 -13.98 19.99 -7.41
C VAL A 13 -13.45 19.02 -6.37
N GLU A 14 -14.35 18.51 -5.53
CA GLU A 14 -14.07 17.46 -4.55
C GLU A 14 -14.51 16.10 -5.11
N ILE A 15 -13.59 15.13 -5.14
CA ILE A 15 -13.80 13.80 -5.71
C ILE A 15 -13.64 12.77 -4.59
N ASN A 16 -14.74 12.11 -4.23
CA ASN A 16 -14.71 10.98 -3.30
C ASN A 16 -14.23 9.74 -4.05
N ALA A 17 -12.97 9.36 -3.86
CA ALA A 17 -12.38 8.16 -4.46
C ALA A 17 -12.85 6.88 -3.76
N LEU A 18 -13.06 6.93 -2.43
CA LEU A 18 -13.69 5.87 -1.65
C LEU A 18 -14.78 6.51 -0.79
N ASN A 19 -15.97 5.94 -0.82
CA ASN A 19 -17.11 6.44 -0.06
C ASN A 19 -17.70 5.32 0.79
N GLU A 20 -17.32 5.28 2.07
CA GLU A 20 -17.88 4.38 3.10
C GLU A 20 -17.88 2.90 2.67
N ILE A 21 -16.73 2.42 2.23
CA ILE A 21 -16.57 1.03 1.81
C ILE A 21 -16.36 0.14 3.03
N ASP A 22 -17.25 -0.83 3.25
CA ASP A 22 -17.06 -1.92 4.20
C ASP A 22 -16.68 -3.21 3.47
N LEU A 23 -15.44 -3.70 3.71
CA LEU A 23 -14.92 -4.91 3.09
C LEU A 23 -14.33 -5.86 4.13
N SER A 24 -14.52 -7.17 3.95
CA SER A 24 -13.83 -8.21 4.71
C SER A 24 -13.31 -9.28 3.75
N ILE A 25 -12.03 -9.61 3.88
CA ILE A 25 -11.33 -10.60 3.07
C ILE A 25 -10.82 -11.68 4.01
N GLU A 26 -11.12 -12.94 3.69
CA GLU A 26 -10.69 -14.08 4.50
C GLU A 26 -9.24 -14.44 4.21
N LYS A 27 -8.52 -14.88 5.25
CA LYS A 27 -7.13 -15.32 5.11
C LYS A 27 -7.06 -16.54 4.17
N GLY A 28 -6.15 -16.49 3.21
CA GLY A 28 -5.94 -17.58 2.25
C GLY A 28 -6.89 -17.55 1.05
N SER A 29 -7.76 -16.55 0.96
CA SER A 29 -8.62 -16.35 -0.21
C SER A 29 -7.88 -15.62 -1.34
N LEU A 30 -8.35 -15.87 -2.58
CA LEU A 30 -8.04 -15.05 -3.74
C LEU A 30 -9.24 -14.14 -4.02
N THR A 31 -9.09 -12.84 -3.77
CA THR A 31 -10.13 -11.84 -4.03
C THR A 31 -9.81 -11.05 -5.28
N VAL A 32 -10.80 -10.88 -6.16
CA VAL A 32 -10.68 -10.06 -7.37
C VAL A 32 -11.65 -8.88 -7.28
N ILE A 33 -11.13 -7.68 -7.51
CA ILE A 33 -11.90 -6.43 -7.47
C ILE A 33 -12.05 -5.91 -8.90
N PHE A 34 -13.30 -5.84 -9.39
CA PHE A 34 -13.64 -5.32 -10.72
C PHE A 34 -14.34 -3.96 -10.62
N GLY A 35 -14.26 -3.17 -11.70
CA GLY A 35 -14.93 -1.87 -11.80
C GLY A 35 -14.36 -1.00 -12.93
N ALA A 36 -15.15 -0.02 -13.38
CA ALA A 36 -14.75 0.92 -14.44
C ALA A 36 -13.45 1.69 -14.11
N SER A 37 -12.76 2.20 -15.13
CA SER A 37 -11.61 3.09 -14.88
C SER A 37 -12.03 4.28 -14.01
N GLY A 38 -11.21 4.67 -13.03
CA GLY A 38 -11.52 5.74 -12.09
C GLY A 38 -12.44 5.36 -10.92
N SER A 39 -12.91 4.11 -10.81
CA SER A 39 -13.81 3.68 -9.73
C SER A 39 -13.15 3.50 -8.35
N GLY A 40 -11.94 4.04 -8.14
CA GLY A 40 -11.24 3.95 -6.85
C GLY A 40 -10.50 2.62 -6.54
N LYS A 41 -10.42 1.66 -7.47
CA LYS A 41 -9.77 0.34 -7.21
C LYS A 41 -8.31 0.47 -6.74
N SER A 42 -7.51 1.26 -7.44
CA SER A 42 -6.10 1.45 -7.08
C SER A 42 -5.97 2.14 -5.74
N THR A 43 -6.80 3.16 -5.47
CA THR A 43 -6.90 3.82 -4.17
C THR A 43 -7.24 2.83 -3.06
N LEU A 44 -8.26 1.98 -3.25
CA LEU A 44 -8.62 0.93 -2.30
C LEU A 44 -7.45 -0.01 -2.01
N LEU A 45 -6.76 -0.49 -3.05
CA LEU A 45 -5.60 -1.37 -2.89
C LEU A 45 -4.45 -0.68 -2.16
N HIS A 46 -4.19 0.60 -2.42
CA HIS A 46 -3.17 1.37 -1.71
C HIS A 46 -3.51 1.58 -0.23
N CYS A 47 -4.78 1.89 0.09
CA CYS A 47 -5.24 2.03 1.47
C CYS A 47 -5.21 0.70 2.23
N ILE A 48 -5.56 -0.42 1.59
CA ILE A 48 -5.40 -1.75 2.23
C ILE A 48 -3.91 -2.06 2.45
N ALA A 49 -3.05 -1.67 1.51
CA ALA A 49 -1.62 -1.93 1.60
C ALA A 49 -0.85 -0.97 2.53
N GLY A 50 -1.50 0.04 3.11
CA GLY A 50 -0.87 1.01 4.00
C GLY A 50 0.09 1.97 3.29
N VAL A 51 -0.12 2.21 1.99
CA VAL A 51 0.65 3.17 1.17
C VAL A 51 0.08 4.56 1.30
N ASP A 52 -1.24 4.68 1.15
CA ASP A 52 -2.00 5.93 1.27
C ASP A 52 -2.82 5.90 2.56
N ASN A 53 -2.80 6.98 3.35
CA ASN A 53 -3.63 7.07 4.56
C ASN A 53 -5.05 7.50 4.17
N PRO A 54 -6.10 6.77 4.56
CA PRO A 54 -7.47 7.20 4.32
C PRO A 54 -7.79 8.45 5.15
N ASP A 55 -8.62 9.34 4.62
CA ASP A 55 -9.16 10.49 5.36
C ASP A 55 -9.92 10.07 6.63
N SER A 56 -10.61 8.93 6.59
CA SER A 56 -11.26 8.35 7.77
C SER A 56 -11.46 6.84 7.67
N GLY A 57 -11.71 6.22 8.82
CA GLY A 57 -11.99 4.79 8.95
C GLY A 57 -10.82 4.00 9.55
N SER A 58 -10.77 2.70 9.29
CA SER A 58 -9.74 1.81 9.85
C SER A 58 -9.47 0.59 8.96
N VAL A 59 -8.23 0.09 9.04
CA VAL A 59 -7.78 -1.10 8.29
C VAL A 59 -7.22 -2.11 9.23
N LEU A 60 -7.97 -3.20 9.41
CA LEU A 60 -7.57 -4.29 10.28
C LEU A 60 -7.00 -5.45 9.46
N ILE A 61 -5.70 -5.70 9.60
CA ILE A 61 -5.02 -6.86 9.03
C ILE A 61 -4.58 -7.76 10.17
N GLY A 62 -5.11 -8.99 10.21
CA GLY A 62 -4.84 -9.92 11.32
C GLY A 62 -5.30 -9.40 12.68
N GLY A 63 -6.32 -8.54 12.71
CA GLY A 63 -6.84 -7.89 13.93
C GLY A 63 -6.09 -6.63 14.36
N GLN A 64 -4.98 -6.28 13.70
CA GLN A 64 -4.23 -5.06 13.98
C GLN A 64 -4.70 -3.92 13.07
N ASP A 65 -5.08 -2.78 13.67
CA ASP A 65 -5.30 -1.53 12.93
C ASP A 65 -3.95 -0.93 12.51
N ILE A 66 -3.68 -0.89 11.20
CA ILE A 66 -2.37 -0.50 10.68
C ILE A 66 -2.13 1.02 10.71
N TYR A 67 -3.20 1.83 10.79
CA TYR A 67 -3.10 3.30 10.81
C TYR A 67 -2.94 3.87 12.21
N LYS A 68 -3.12 3.03 13.24
CA LYS A 68 -2.81 3.37 14.64
C LYS A 68 -1.36 3.06 15.03
N LEU A 69 -0.60 2.41 14.14
CA LEU A 69 0.82 2.14 14.37
C LEU A 69 1.63 3.42 14.19
N ASN A 70 2.68 3.58 14.99
CA ASN A 70 3.67 4.63 14.70
C ASN A 70 4.43 4.32 13.39
N ALA A 71 5.16 5.30 12.87
CA ALA A 71 5.84 5.19 11.58
C ALA A 71 6.80 3.99 11.48
N TYR A 72 7.52 3.68 12.58
CA TYR A 72 8.45 2.54 12.62
C TYR A 72 7.71 1.21 12.55
N ASP A 73 6.72 1.01 13.41
CA ASP A 73 5.93 -0.22 13.47
C ASP A 73 5.12 -0.44 12.19
N SER A 74 4.60 0.63 11.59
CA SER A 74 3.93 0.60 10.29
C SER A 74 4.88 0.11 9.19
N ALA A 75 6.12 0.62 9.14
CA ALA A 75 7.12 0.17 8.16
C ALA A 75 7.53 -1.29 8.34
N VAL A 76 7.69 -1.74 9.60
CA VAL A 76 7.98 -3.15 9.92
C VAL A 76 6.79 -4.04 9.55
N PHE A 77 5.56 -3.61 9.83
CA PHE A 77 4.34 -4.32 9.52
C PHE A 77 4.19 -4.53 8.01
N ARG A 78 4.31 -3.46 7.21
CA ARG A 78 4.25 -3.54 5.75
C ARG A 78 5.26 -4.53 5.19
N ARG A 79 6.52 -4.46 5.65
CA ARG A 79 7.60 -5.35 5.20
C ARG A 79 7.31 -6.84 5.43
N ARG A 80 6.59 -7.17 6.51
CA ARG A 80 6.35 -8.57 6.91
C ARG A 80 5.04 -9.15 6.40
N ASN A 81 4.04 -8.32 6.17
CA ASN A 81 2.67 -8.78 5.92
C ASN A 81 2.11 -8.38 4.56
N ILE A 82 2.73 -7.41 3.86
CA ILE A 82 2.15 -6.80 2.66
C ILE A 82 3.14 -6.88 1.51
N GLY A 83 2.73 -7.52 0.41
CA GLY A 83 3.41 -7.47 -0.88
C GLY A 83 2.54 -6.72 -1.90
N LEU A 84 3.14 -5.79 -2.63
CA LEU A 84 2.48 -5.01 -3.66
C LEU A 84 3.14 -5.26 -5.02
N VAL A 85 2.31 -5.50 -6.03
CA VAL A 85 2.73 -5.58 -7.43
C VAL A 85 1.94 -4.54 -8.20
N TYR A 86 2.64 -3.64 -8.89
CA TYR A 86 2.06 -2.52 -9.61
C TYR A 86 1.72 -2.90 -11.06
N GLN A 87 0.75 -2.21 -11.65
CA GLN A 87 0.37 -2.38 -13.06
C GLN A 87 1.53 -2.04 -14.01
N PHE A 88 2.32 -1.02 -13.67
CA PHE A 88 3.57 -0.68 -14.35
C PHE A 88 4.76 -1.12 -13.50
N PHE A 89 5.87 -1.49 -14.15
CA PHE A 89 7.06 -1.97 -13.45
C PHE A 89 7.66 -0.87 -12.56
N ASN A 90 7.42 -0.98 -11.25
CA ASN A 90 8.04 -0.12 -10.25
C ASN A 90 9.43 -0.63 -9.85
N LEU A 91 10.27 -0.91 -10.85
CA LEU A 91 11.64 -1.39 -10.68
C LEU A 91 12.62 -0.23 -10.81
N LEU A 92 13.71 -0.26 -10.05
CA LEU A 92 14.80 0.68 -10.24
C LEU A 92 15.58 0.29 -11.51
N PRO A 93 15.60 1.16 -12.54
CA PRO A 93 16.12 0.83 -13.86
C PRO A 93 17.64 0.63 -13.87
N THR A 94 18.34 1.17 -12.88
CA THR A 94 19.78 1.02 -12.70
C THR A 94 20.19 -0.31 -12.07
N LEU A 95 19.22 -1.14 -11.65
CA LEU A 95 19.46 -2.39 -10.95
C LEU A 95 19.02 -3.59 -11.78
N THR A 96 19.76 -4.69 -11.67
CA THR A 96 19.35 -5.99 -12.20
C THR A 96 18.08 -6.50 -11.51
N GLY A 97 17.37 -7.46 -12.12
CA GLY A 97 16.21 -8.09 -11.50
C GLY A 97 16.51 -8.70 -10.13
N ARG A 98 17.68 -9.36 -9.99
CA ARG A 98 18.14 -9.90 -8.70
C ARG A 98 18.36 -8.80 -7.66
N GLN A 99 18.98 -7.68 -8.04
CA GLN A 99 19.20 -6.56 -7.13
C GLN A 99 17.88 -5.92 -6.68
N ASN A 100 16.90 -5.75 -7.59
CA ASN A 100 15.56 -5.27 -7.24
C ASN A 100 14.85 -6.18 -6.22
N ILE A 101 14.97 -7.51 -6.38
CA ILE A 101 14.40 -8.47 -5.40
C ILE A 101 15.11 -8.35 -4.04
N LEU A 102 16.44 -8.25 -4.06
CA LEU A 102 17.23 -8.18 -2.82
C LEU A 102 17.05 -6.86 -2.06
N LEU A 103 16.59 -5.78 -2.70
CA LEU A 103 16.29 -4.51 -2.02
C LEU A 103 15.31 -4.64 -0.86
N LEU A 104 14.33 -5.55 -1.01
CA LEU A 104 13.30 -5.83 0.00
C LEU A 104 13.89 -6.50 1.26
N ASN A 105 15.05 -7.17 1.14
CA ASN A 105 15.78 -7.80 2.24
C ASN A 105 16.73 -6.80 2.93
N THR A 106 16.15 -5.74 3.49
CA THR A 106 16.91 -4.60 4.01
C THR A 106 17.54 -4.85 5.40
N ARG A 107 18.58 -5.70 5.45
CA ARG A 107 19.64 -5.64 6.47
C ARG A 107 21.01 -5.25 5.88
N HIS A 108 21.18 -5.19 4.56
CA HIS A 108 22.52 -5.07 3.94
C HIS A 108 22.83 -3.80 3.15
N ILE A 109 21.85 -2.97 2.82
CA ILE A 109 22.00 -2.08 1.64
C ILE A 109 22.55 -0.70 1.96
N TYR A 110 22.46 -0.23 3.22
CA TYR A 110 23.12 1.02 3.62
C TYR A 110 24.65 0.97 3.53
N SER A 111 25.26 -0.23 3.52
CA SER A 111 26.73 -0.37 3.43
C SER A 111 27.30 -0.18 2.02
N GLN A 112 26.48 -0.34 0.97
CA GLN A 112 26.95 -0.26 -0.42
C GLN A 112 26.61 1.09 -1.09
N ALA A 113 25.52 1.74 -0.68
CA ALA A 113 25.13 3.04 -1.25
C ALA A 113 26.06 4.19 -0.83
N LEU A 114 26.76 4.08 0.31
CA LEU A 114 27.72 5.08 0.79
C LEU A 114 29.13 4.95 0.20
N ARG A 115 29.39 3.95 -0.66
CA ARG A 115 30.70 3.77 -1.33
C ARG A 115 30.82 4.44 -2.70
N PHE A 116 29.79 5.19 -3.13
CA PHE A 116 29.79 5.96 -4.38
C PHE A 116 29.81 7.49 -4.16
N ARG A 117 30.44 7.95 -3.08
CA ARG A 117 30.91 9.34 -2.96
C ARG A 117 32.41 9.38 -2.86
#